data_AF-A0A183BB07-F1
#
_entry.id   AF-A0A183BB07-F1
#
_cell.length_a   1.000
_cell.length_b   1.000
_cell.length_c   1.000
_cell.angle_alpha   90.00
_cell.angle_beta   90.00
_cell.angle_gamma   90.00
#
_symmetry.space_group_name_H-M   'P 1'
#
loop_
_entity.id
_entity.type
_entity.pdbx_description
1 polymer ?
#
loop_
_entity_poly.entity_id
_entity_poly.type
_entity_poly.pdbx_seq_one_letter_code
_entity_poly.pdbx_strand_id
1 'polypeptide(L)'
;MGDECFEDNLPPEKRQECELDVLNQTASQINDLENKLLVSCTCHFFHPNNSMKVARLNYQETLTANTNQLKALSNRLGKCVQRSRPYYELCESQAERLAQIQRAAKRYTTAIASLNLAREELAKLEATIAGCRDTSGLEDMNETIFRVSFYRQLCFPTYGIFIC
;
A
#
# COMPACT_ATOMS: atom_id res chain seq x y z
N MET A 1 26.41 38.17 -0.13
CA MET A 1 27.44 38.84 -0.93
C MET A 1 28.25 37.72 -1.53
N GLY A 2 28.15 37.54 -2.84
CA GLY A 2 28.76 36.42 -3.55
C GLY A 2 30.27 36.54 -3.51
N ASP A 3 30.93 35.45 -3.13
CA ASP A 3 32.33 35.23 -3.47
C ASP A 3 32.40 35.02 -4.98
N GLU A 4 32.46 36.13 -5.73
CA GLU A 4 32.94 36.11 -7.10
C GLU A 4 34.41 35.69 -7.04
N CYS A 5 34.64 34.46 -7.50
CA CYS A 5 35.95 33.84 -7.60
C CYS A 5 36.97 34.81 -8.19
N PHE A 6 38.01 35.06 -7.41
CA PHE A 6 39.23 35.78 -7.77
C PHE A 6 40.07 34.92 -8.74
N GLU A 7 39.54 34.59 -9.92
CA GLU A 7 40.22 33.76 -10.94
C GLU A 7 40.98 34.61 -11.97
N ASP A 8 40.66 35.90 -12.12
CA ASP A 8 41.20 36.73 -13.21
C ASP A 8 42.63 37.28 -12.98
N ASN A 9 43.23 37.15 -11.78
CA ASN A 9 44.56 37.71 -11.46
C ASN A 9 45.64 36.68 -11.08
N LEU A 10 45.46 35.40 -11.40
CA LEU A 10 46.55 34.43 -11.28
C LEU A 10 47.55 34.58 -12.45
N PRO A 11 48.88 34.48 -12.19
CA PRO A 11 49.87 34.40 -13.26
C PRO A 11 49.47 33.31 -14.26
N PRO A 12 49.69 33.51 -15.56
CA PRO A 12 49.23 32.59 -16.61
C PRO A 12 49.65 31.14 -16.37
N GLU A 13 50.82 30.92 -15.74
CA GLU A 13 51.33 29.60 -15.35
C GLU A 13 50.46 28.91 -14.29
N LYS A 14 49.94 29.65 -13.29
CA LYS A 14 49.08 29.08 -12.24
C LYS A 14 47.66 28.79 -12.74
N ARG A 15 47.17 29.55 -13.71
CA ARG A 15 45.88 29.25 -14.37
C ARG A 15 45.97 27.95 -15.18
N GLN A 16 47.07 27.76 -15.92
CA GLN A 16 47.33 26.50 -16.62
C GLN A 16 47.39 25.32 -15.65
N GLU A 17 48.02 25.49 -14.49
CA GLU A 17 48.12 24.43 -13.46
C GLU A 17 46.73 24.07 -12.89
N CYS A 18 45.91 25.06 -12.53
CA CYS A 18 44.53 24.82 -12.08
C CYS A 18 43.66 24.14 -13.16
N GLU A 19 43.77 24.58 -14.42
CA GLU A 19 43.03 23.96 -15.53
C GLU A 19 43.46 22.51 -15.75
N LEU A 20 44.77 22.23 -15.67
CA LEU A 20 45.31 20.87 -15.76
C LEU A 20 44.81 19.97 -14.62
N ASP A 21 44.70 20.48 -13.40
CA ASP A 21 44.17 19.74 -12.26
C ASP A 21 42.69 19.40 -12.44
N VAL A 22 41.87 20.36 -12.89
CA VAL A 22 40.46 20.13 -13.19
C VAL A 22 40.32 19.10 -14.31
N LEU A 23 41.13 19.18 -15.36
CA LEU A 23 41.12 18.22 -16.47
C LEU A 23 41.52 16.82 -16.01
N ASN A 24 42.57 16.69 -15.17
CA ASN A 24 42.99 15.40 -14.63
C ASN A 24 41.92 14.78 -13.72
N GLN A 25 41.30 15.60 -12.87
CA GLN A 25 40.24 15.14 -11.98
C GLN A 25 38.98 14.74 -12.75
N THR A 26 38.64 15.50 -13.79
CA THR A 26 37.52 15.19 -14.70
C THR A 26 37.80 13.93 -15.51
N ALA A 27 39.02 13.75 -16.02
CA ALA A 27 39.43 12.54 -16.75
C ALA A 27 39.35 11.28 -15.87
N SER A 28 39.74 11.38 -14.59
CA SER A 28 39.57 10.29 -13.62
C SER A 28 38.09 9.94 -13.42
N GLN A 29 37.22 10.94 -13.27
CA GLN A 29 35.78 10.72 -13.10
C GLN A 29 35.15 10.08 -14.34
N ILE A 30 35.57 10.50 -15.54
CA ILE A 30 35.13 9.89 -16.81
C ILE A 30 35.53 8.41 -16.84
N ASN A 31 36.79 8.09 -16.54
CA ASN A 31 37.26 6.71 -16.50
C ASN A 31 36.47 5.85 -15.50
N ASP A 32 36.16 6.37 -14.32
CA ASP A 32 35.36 5.65 -13.31
C ASP A 32 33.92 5.40 -13.78
N LEU A 33 33.30 6.40 -14.43
CA LEU A 33 31.95 6.29 -14.97
C LEU A 33 31.92 5.31 -16.16
N GLU A 34 32.90 5.39 -17.05
CA GLU A 34 33.06 4.45 -18.16
C GLU A 34 33.25 3.03 -17.67
N ASN A 35 34.07 2.81 -16.64
CA ASN A 35 34.25 1.49 -16.03
C ASN A 35 32.95 0.96 -15.42
N LYS A 36 32.17 1.78 -14.70
CA LYS A 36 30.86 1.38 -14.16
C LYS A 36 29.88 1.02 -15.28
N LEU A 37 29.86 1.82 -16.35
CA LEU A 37 28.99 1.60 -17.50
C LEU A 37 29.42 0.35 -18.28
N LEU A 38 30.73 0.15 -18.45
CA LEU A 38 31.34 -0.99 -19.12
C LEU A 38 31.05 -2.29 -18.36
N VAL A 39 31.22 -2.29 -17.03
CA VAL A 39 30.84 -3.43 -16.19
C VAL A 39 29.37 -3.74 -16.35
N SER A 40 28.48 -2.74 -16.30
CA SER A 40 27.03 -2.91 -16.51
C SER A 40 26.68 -3.43 -17.92
N CYS A 41 27.38 -2.98 -18.96
CA CYS A 41 27.05 -3.31 -20.36
C CYS A 41 27.65 -4.66 -20.79
N THR A 42 28.90 -4.96 -20.38
CA THR A 42 29.57 -6.24 -20.67
C THR A 42 28.94 -7.42 -19.95
N CYS A 43 28.43 -7.22 -18.73
CA CYS A 43 27.70 -8.27 -18.01
C CYS A 43 26.30 -8.54 -18.60
N HIS A 44 25.75 -7.63 -19.41
CA HIS A 44 24.49 -7.85 -20.14
C HIS A 44 24.70 -8.53 -21.50
N PHE A 45 25.79 -8.18 -22.22
CA PHE A 45 26.03 -8.65 -23.59
C PHE A 45 26.81 -9.98 -23.68
N PHE A 46 27.83 -10.20 -22.84
CA PHE A 46 28.67 -11.42 -22.91
C PHE A 46 28.26 -12.53 -21.93
N HIS A 47 27.52 -12.21 -20.86
CA HIS A 47 27.08 -13.18 -19.87
C HIS A 47 25.64 -12.88 -19.39
N PRO A 48 24.59 -13.24 -20.15
CA PRO A 48 23.19 -12.94 -19.80
C PRO A 48 22.74 -13.47 -18.42
N ASN A 49 23.44 -14.48 -17.90
CA ASN A 49 23.25 -15.02 -16.54
C ASN A 49 23.85 -14.16 -15.40
N ASN A 50 24.49 -13.03 -15.73
CA ASN A 50 25.22 -12.18 -14.78
C ASN A 50 24.41 -10.95 -14.34
N SER A 51 23.29 -10.65 -15.03
CA SER A 51 22.30 -9.63 -14.63
C SER A 51 21.76 -9.87 -13.22
N MET A 52 21.55 -11.14 -12.86
CA MET A 52 21.15 -11.57 -11.51
C MET A 52 22.23 -11.25 -10.46
N LYS A 53 23.52 -11.35 -10.80
CA LYS A 53 24.60 -11.02 -9.86
C LYS A 53 24.69 -9.52 -9.63
N VAL A 54 24.57 -8.72 -10.68
CA VAL A 54 24.52 -7.26 -10.57
C VAL A 54 23.30 -6.80 -9.77
N ALA A 55 22.12 -7.34 -10.04
CA ALA A 55 20.92 -7.05 -9.26
C ALA A 55 21.07 -7.45 -7.78
N ARG A 56 21.73 -8.58 -7.50
CA ARG A 56 22.02 -9.03 -6.13
C ARG A 56 23.01 -8.11 -5.42
N LEU A 57 24.07 -7.66 -6.10
CA LEU A 57 25.03 -6.72 -5.54
C LEU A 57 24.37 -5.37 -5.24
N ASN A 58 23.58 -4.84 -6.17
CA ASN A 58 22.82 -3.61 -5.95
C ASN A 58 21.84 -3.73 -4.79
N TYR A 59 21.13 -4.87 -4.69
CA TYR A 59 20.24 -5.15 -3.56
C TYR A 59 21.03 -5.22 -2.24
N GLN A 60 22.16 -5.90 -2.23
CA GLN A 60 23.00 -6.05 -1.04
C GLN A 60 23.58 -4.71 -0.58
N GLU A 61 24.07 -3.88 -1.50
CA GLU A 61 24.53 -2.52 -1.21
C GLU A 61 23.41 -1.65 -0.65
N THR A 62 22.25 -1.66 -1.30
CA THR A 62 21.06 -0.90 -0.86
C THR A 62 20.60 -1.37 0.53
N LEU A 63 20.51 -2.68 0.75
CA LEU A 63 20.12 -3.25 2.04
C LEU A 63 21.11 -2.88 3.14
N THR A 64 22.41 -2.93 2.84
CA THR A 64 23.47 -2.59 3.80
C THR A 64 23.43 -1.11 4.15
N ALA A 65 23.28 -0.23 3.15
CA ALA A 65 23.13 1.21 3.35
C ALA A 65 21.92 1.55 4.22
N ASN A 66 20.74 1.00 3.90
CA ASN A 66 19.52 1.20 4.67
C ASN A 66 19.63 0.62 6.09
N THR A 67 20.24 -0.55 6.25
CA THR A 67 20.46 -1.17 7.56
C THR A 67 21.38 -0.31 8.43
N ASN A 68 22.43 0.27 7.86
CA ASN A 68 23.33 1.18 8.58
C ASN A 68 22.63 2.48 8.99
N GLN A 69 21.80 3.05 8.11
CA GLN A 69 20.96 4.20 8.44
C GLN A 69 19.96 3.88 9.56
N LEU A 70 19.28 2.73 9.49
CA LEU A 70 18.37 2.27 10.54
C LEU A 70 19.09 2.03 11.86
N LYS A 71 20.32 1.48 11.86
CA LYS A 71 21.14 1.33 13.07
C LYS A 71 21.50 2.69 13.67
N ALA A 72 21.90 3.66 12.86
CA ALA A 72 22.20 5.02 13.32
C ALA A 72 20.96 5.70 13.94
N LEU A 73 19.79 5.55 13.32
CA LEU A 73 18.52 6.05 13.85
C LEU A 73 18.10 5.32 15.13
N SER A 74 18.26 3.99 15.19
CA SER A 74 17.98 3.18 16.37
C SER A 74 18.86 3.58 17.56
N ASN A 75 20.14 3.86 17.34
CA ASN A 75 21.03 4.34 18.39
C ASN A 75 20.59 5.72 18.92
N ARG A 76 20.07 6.60 18.06
CA ARG A 76 19.61 7.94 18.43
C ARG A 76 18.23 7.95 19.10
N LEU A 77 17.30 7.10 18.65
CA LEU A 77 15.87 7.18 18.99
C LEU A 77 15.29 5.90 19.61
N GLY A 78 16.08 4.83 19.75
CA GLY A 78 15.59 3.49 20.10
C GLY A 78 14.79 3.43 21.39
N LYS A 79 15.17 4.18 22.43
CA LYS A 79 14.40 4.28 23.69
C LYS A 79 13.02 4.92 23.49
N CYS A 80 12.93 5.94 22.64
CA CYS A 80 11.66 6.60 22.32
C CYS A 80 10.78 5.70 21.44
N VAL A 81 11.38 4.99 20.48
CA VAL A 81 10.67 4.02 19.63
C VAL A 81 10.11 2.85 20.44
N GLN A 82 10.88 2.30 21.38
CA GLN A 82 10.38 1.23 22.25
C GLN A 82 9.22 1.68 23.14
N ARG A 83 9.26 2.93 23.63
CA ARG A 83 8.18 3.52 24.44
C ARG A 83 6.92 3.81 23.62
N SER A 84 7.05 4.22 22.37
CA SER A 84 5.91 4.53 21.50
C SER A 84 5.32 3.31 20.79
N ARG A 85 6.09 2.22 20.66
CA ARG A 85 5.65 0.97 20.04
C ARG A 85 4.26 0.46 20.49
N PRO A 86 3.95 0.34 21.79
CA PRO A 86 2.63 -0.16 22.22
C PRO A 86 1.48 0.72 21.74
N TYR A 87 1.68 2.04 21.62
CA TYR A 87 0.68 2.94 21.07
C TYR A 87 0.38 2.63 19.60
N TYR A 88 1.42 2.45 18.78
CA TYR A 88 1.23 2.16 17.36
C TYR A 88 0.64 0.77 17.12
N GLU A 89 1.03 -0.24 17.90
CA GLU A 89 0.44 -1.58 17.84
C GLU A 89 -1.07 -1.55 18.19
N LEU A 90 -1.47 -0.71 19.16
CA LEU A 90 -2.88 -0.50 19.47
C LEU A 90 -3.62 0.25 18.37
N CYS A 91 -3.00 1.26 17.75
CA CYS A 91 -3.59 1.96 16.60
C CYS A 91 -3.82 1.03 15.41
N GLU A 92 -2.87 0.12 15.14
CA GLU A 92 -3.01 -0.89 14.09
C GLU A 92 -4.18 -1.84 14.41
N SER A 93 -4.23 -2.39 15.63
CA SER A 93 -5.35 -3.24 16.06
C SER A 93 -6.69 -2.51 16.02
N GLN A 94 -6.74 -1.23 16.36
CA GLN A 94 -7.94 -0.41 16.27
C GLN A 94 -8.39 -0.26 14.82
N ALA A 95 -7.47 0.01 13.89
CA ALA A 95 -7.77 0.12 12.47
C ALA A 95 -8.35 -1.20 11.91
N GLU A 96 -7.78 -2.34 12.30
CA GLU A 96 -8.30 -3.66 11.92
C GLU A 96 -9.73 -3.90 12.43
N ARG A 97 -9.98 -3.60 13.71
CA ARG A 97 -11.32 -3.74 14.30
C ARG A 97 -12.32 -2.80 13.65
N LEU A 98 -11.95 -1.54 13.39
CA LEU A 98 -12.80 -0.60 12.67
C LEU A 98 -13.14 -1.11 11.26
N ALA A 99 -12.18 -1.69 10.54
CA ALA A 99 -12.43 -2.29 9.25
C ALA A 99 -13.40 -3.49 9.35
N GLN A 100 -13.29 -4.32 10.39
CA GLN A 100 -14.23 -5.42 10.64
C GLN A 100 -15.64 -4.90 10.96
N ILE A 101 -15.77 -3.88 11.82
CA ILE A 101 -17.03 -3.22 12.15
C ILE A 101 -17.67 -2.62 10.90
N GLN A 102 -16.89 -1.92 10.06
CA GLN A 102 -17.40 -1.33 8.81
C GLN A 102 -17.91 -2.40 7.85
N ARG A 103 -17.20 -3.53 7.72
CA ARG A 103 -17.68 -4.67 6.91
C ARG A 103 -18.97 -5.25 7.46
N ALA A 104 -19.07 -5.44 8.78
CA ALA A 104 -20.28 -5.92 9.43
C ALA A 104 -21.45 -4.94 9.25
N ALA A 105 -21.22 -3.65 9.44
CA ALA A 105 -22.21 -2.59 9.21
C ALA A 105 -22.70 -2.59 7.77
N LYS A 106 -21.81 -2.70 6.77
CA LYS A 106 -22.19 -2.79 5.35
C LYS A 106 -23.05 -4.02 5.04
N ARG A 107 -22.72 -5.17 5.65
CA ARG A 107 -23.53 -6.39 5.52
C ARG A 107 -24.93 -6.19 6.10
N TYR A 108 -25.01 -5.59 7.29
CA TYR A 108 -26.27 -5.30 7.96
C TYR A 108 -27.13 -4.30 7.15
N THR A 109 -26.57 -3.20 6.66
CA THR A 109 -27.33 -2.23 5.85
C THR A 109 -27.85 -2.83 4.55
N THR A 110 -27.04 -3.69 3.90
CA THR A 110 -27.45 -4.41 2.70
C THR A 110 -28.58 -5.40 3.01
N ALA A 111 -28.47 -6.16 4.10
CA ALA A 111 -29.49 -7.12 4.51
C ALA A 111 -30.81 -6.43 4.89
N ILE A 112 -30.78 -5.28 5.57
CA ILE A 112 -31.98 -4.49 5.86
C ILE A 112 -32.62 -3.99 4.56
N ALA A 113 -31.83 -3.48 3.61
CA ALA A 113 -32.36 -3.02 2.34
C ALA A 113 -33.11 -4.16 1.62
N SER A 114 -32.52 -5.36 1.57
CA SER A 114 -33.17 -6.55 1.02
C SER A 114 -34.43 -6.97 1.80
N LEU A 115 -34.41 -6.89 3.13
CA LEU A 115 -35.57 -7.18 3.97
C LEU A 115 -36.73 -6.22 3.68
N ASN A 116 -36.44 -4.92 3.54
CA ASN A 116 -37.46 -3.92 3.24
C ASN A 116 -38.06 -4.14 1.85
N LEU A 117 -37.24 -4.42 0.83
CA LEU A 117 -37.72 -4.75 -0.50
C LEU A 117 -38.64 -5.98 -0.49
N ALA A 118 -38.24 -7.05 0.21
CA ALA A 118 -39.05 -8.26 0.32
C ALA A 118 -40.37 -8.02 1.07
N ARG A 119 -40.37 -7.14 2.09
CA ARG A 119 -41.59 -6.74 2.80
C ARG A 119 -42.53 -5.92 1.93
N GLU A 120 -42.00 -4.99 1.14
CA GLU A 120 -42.79 -4.20 0.18
C GLU A 120 -43.40 -5.09 -0.90
N GLU A 121 -42.66 -6.08 -1.38
CA GLU A 121 -43.13 -7.09 -2.33
C GLU A 121 -44.26 -7.94 -1.73
N LEU A 122 -44.07 -8.42 -0.49
CA LEU A 122 -45.10 -9.19 0.22
C LEU A 122 -46.39 -8.37 0.38
N ALA A 123 -46.28 -7.11 0.78
CA ALA A 123 -47.44 -6.23 0.95
C ALA A 123 -48.20 -6.00 -0.38
N LYS A 124 -47.50 -5.92 -1.51
CA LYS A 124 -48.13 -5.82 -2.85
C LYS A 124 -48.86 -7.10 -3.21
N LEU A 125 -48.26 -8.27 -2.94
CA LEU A 125 -48.87 -9.57 -3.21
C LEU A 125 -50.10 -9.80 -2.34
N GLU A 126 -50.02 -9.47 -1.04
CA GLU A 126 -51.15 -9.52 -0.09
C GLU A 126 -52.33 -8.66 -0.57
N ALA A 127 -52.07 -7.45 -1.07
CA ALA A 127 -53.10 -6.57 -1.62
C ALA A 127 -53.76 -7.12 -2.89
N THR A 128 -53.04 -7.92 -3.67
CA THR A 128 -53.51 -8.46 -4.96
C THR A 128 -54.25 -9.80 -4.80
N ILE A 129 -53.90 -10.59 -3.78
CA ILE A 129 -54.46 -11.91 -3.50
C ILE A 129 -55.80 -11.86 -2.72
N ALA A 130 -56.26 -10.66 -2.36
CA ALA A 130 -57.60 -10.43 -1.84
C ALA A 130 -58.69 -10.70 -2.89
N GLY A 131 -58.90 -11.97 -3.26
CA GLY A 131 -60.01 -12.42 -4.11
C GLY A 131 -59.73 -13.56 -5.08
N CYS A 132 -58.47 -13.81 -5.48
CA CYS A 132 -58.13 -14.84 -6.47
C CYS A 132 -57.13 -15.87 -5.91
N ARG A 133 -57.47 -17.16 -5.97
CA ARG A 133 -56.64 -18.29 -5.48
C ARG A 133 -55.84 -18.91 -6.63
N ASP A 134 -55.11 -18.09 -7.37
CA ASP A 134 -54.24 -18.60 -8.42
C ASP A 134 -53.02 -19.26 -7.79
N THR A 135 -52.71 -20.49 -8.19
CA THR A 135 -51.60 -21.28 -7.63
C THR A 135 -50.25 -20.56 -7.78
N SER A 136 -50.04 -19.88 -8.90
CA SER A 136 -48.84 -19.07 -9.16
C SER A 136 -48.67 -17.94 -8.15
N GLY A 137 -49.74 -17.23 -7.78
CA GLY A 137 -49.64 -16.12 -6.82
C GLY A 137 -49.36 -16.60 -5.39
N LEU A 138 -49.84 -17.79 -5.03
CA LEU A 138 -49.54 -18.43 -3.74
C LEU A 138 -48.09 -18.93 -3.67
N GLU A 139 -47.55 -19.45 -4.78
CA GLU A 139 -46.14 -19.82 -4.90
C GLU A 139 -45.23 -18.59 -4.75
N ASP A 140 -45.54 -17.49 -5.45
CA ASP A 140 -44.81 -16.23 -5.33
C ASP A 140 -44.84 -15.69 -3.89
N MET A 141 -46.01 -15.73 -3.23
CA MET A 141 -46.12 -15.30 -1.83
C MET A 141 -45.27 -16.15 -0.88
N ASN A 142 -45.29 -17.48 -1.05
CA ASN A 142 -44.50 -18.39 -0.23
C ASN A 142 -42.99 -18.14 -0.40
N GLU A 143 -42.54 -17.88 -1.63
CA GLU A 143 -41.15 -17.51 -1.91
C GLU A 143 -40.78 -16.17 -1.25
N THR A 144 -41.63 -15.15 -1.36
CA THR A 144 -41.39 -13.85 -0.72
C THR A 144 -41.39 -13.97 0.82
N ILE A 145 -42.27 -14.78 1.41
CA ILE A 145 -42.28 -15.09 2.86
C ILE A 145 -40.96 -15.74 3.29
N PHE A 146 -40.47 -16.71 2.51
CA PHE A 146 -39.17 -17.33 2.77
C PHE A 146 -38.05 -16.27 2.74
N ARG A 147 -38.02 -15.41 1.73
CA ARG A 147 -37.03 -14.32 1.62
C ARG A 147 -37.09 -13.35 2.80
N VAL A 148 -38.29 -12.94 3.24
CA VAL A 148 -38.47 -12.09 4.44
C VAL A 148 -37.91 -12.79 5.68
N SER A 149 -38.21 -14.08 5.86
CA SER A 149 -37.70 -14.86 6.99
C SER A 149 -36.17 -14.96 6.98
N PHE A 150 -35.59 -15.22 5.81
CA PHE A 150 -34.15 -15.33 5.60
C PHE A 150 -33.42 -14.02 5.92
N TYR A 151 -33.84 -12.89 5.34
CA TYR A 151 -33.19 -11.61 5.60
C TYR A 151 -33.42 -11.12 7.03
N ARG A 152 -34.56 -11.45 7.65
CA ARG A 152 -34.80 -11.15 9.07
C ARG A 152 -33.80 -11.89 9.96
N GLN A 153 -33.50 -13.15 9.65
CA GLN A 153 -32.52 -13.94 10.42
C GLN A 153 -31.08 -13.45 10.22
N LEU A 154 -30.75 -12.95 9.02
CA LEU A 154 -29.46 -12.29 8.75
C LEU A 154 -29.31 -10.96 9.50
N CYS A 155 -30.39 -10.18 9.66
CA CYS A 155 -30.36 -8.92 10.39
C CYS A 155 -30.41 -9.13 11.92
N PHE A 156 -31.13 -10.15 12.38
CA PHE A 156 -31.42 -10.41 13.79
C PHE A 156 -31.20 -11.91 14.11
N PRO A 157 -29.94 -12.36 14.21
CA PRO A 157 -29.65 -13.71 14.68
C PRO A 157 -30.22 -13.86 16.10
N THR A 158 -31.16 -14.78 16.27
CA THR A 158 -31.93 -14.99 17.52
C THR A 158 -31.09 -15.49 18.70
N TYR A 159 -29.79 -15.69 18.51
CA TYR A 159 -28.84 -16.05 19.56
C TYR A 159 -27.55 -15.25 19.37
N GLY A 160 -27.31 -14.29 20.26
CA GLY A 160 -26.00 -13.70 20.48
C GLY A 160 -25.63 -12.55 19.54
N ILE A 161 -25.62 -11.35 20.11
CA ILE A 161 -24.78 -10.25 19.65
C ILE A 161 -23.33 -10.76 19.66
N PHE A 162 -22.80 -11.14 18.50
CA PHE A 162 -21.37 -11.19 18.24
C PHE A 162 -21.09 -10.42 16.96
N ILE A 163 -21.24 -9.10 17.05
CA ILE A 163 -20.47 -8.18 16.22
C ILE A 163 -19.31 -7.70 17.09
N CYS A 164 -18.26 -8.52 17.15
CA CYS A 164 -16.87 -8.17 17.42
C CYS A 164 -16.02 -9.39 17.06
#